data_AF-A0A1D9BC69-F1
#
_entry.id   AF-A0A1D9BC69-F1
#
_cell.length_a   1.000
_cell.length_b   1.000
_cell.length_c   1.000
_cell.angle_alpha   90.00
_cell.angle_beta   90.00
_cell.angle_gamma   90.00
#
_symmetry.space_group_name_H-M   'P 1'
#
loop_
_entity.id
_entity.type
_entity.pdbx_description
1 polymer ?
#
loop_
_entity_poly.entity_id
_entity_poly.type
_entity_poly.pdbx_seq_one_letter_code
_entity_poly.pdbx_strand_id
1 'polypeptide(L)' 'MLETRSFTALTELTDLTLGTLDEAIGLLHALEAIPDHAGRHMRTLARIARFQLQGLHNDVDCQRAALAAQGGSHA' A
#
# COMPACT_ATOMS: atom_id res chain seq x y z
N MET A 1 -9.07 -24.34 -15.52
CA MET A 1 -9.45 -24.26 -14.09
C MET A 1 -8.28 -23.92 -13.16
N LEU A 2 -7.01 -24.08 -13.57
CA LEU A 2 -5.84 -23.67 -12.77
C LEU A 2 -5.57 -22.15 -12.84
N GLU A 3 -5.81 -21.51 -13.99
CA GLU A 3 -5.55 -20.08 -14.19
C GLU A 3 -6.44 -19.16 -13.33
N THR A 4 -7.71 -19.54 -13.14
CA THR A 4 -8.65 -18.78 -12.30
C THR A 4 -8.25 -18.78 -10.83
N ARG A 5 -7.68 -19.87 -10.30
CA ARG A 5 -7.21 -19.92 -8.91
C ARG A 5 -5.99 -19.04 -8.68
N SER A 6 -5.06 -19.01 -9.63
CA SER A 6 -3.88 -18.14 -9.56
C SER A 6 -4.26 -16.66 -9.62
N PHE A 7 -5.25 -16.31 -10.45
CA PHE A 7 -5.75 -14.93 -10.57
C PHE A 7 -6.43 -14.42 -9.30
N THR A 8 -7.27 -15.26 -8.66
CA THR A 8 -7.91 -14.92 -7.38
C THR A 8 -6.87 -14.72 -6.28
N ALA A 9 -5.90 -15.63 -6.16
CA ALA A 9 -4.86 -15.53 -5.13
C ALA A 9 -3.98 -14.26 -5.28
N LEU A 10 -3.68 -13.85 -6.52
CA LEU A 10 -2.95 -12.61 -6.77
C LEU A 10 -3.75 -11.37 -6.37
N THR A 11 -5.06 -11.37 -6.64
CA THR A 11 -5.96 -10.26 -6.27
C THR A 11 -6.06 -10.14 -4.75
N GLU A 12 -6.25 -11.25 -4.04
CA GLU A 12 -6.30 -11.27 -2.57
C GLU A 12 -4.97 -10.78 -1.95
N LEU A 13 -3.84 -11.16 -2.55
CA LEU A 13 -2.52 -10.70 -2.09
C LEU A 13 -2.33 -9.20 -2.30
N THR A 14 -2.75 -8.65 -3.45
CA THR A 14 -2.69 -7.20 -3.68
C THR A 14 -3.58 -6.43 -2.73
N ASP A 15 -4.76 -6.95 -2.41
CA ASP A 15 -5.70 -6.32 -1.47
C ASP A 15 -5.14 -6.29 -0.05
N LEU A 16 -4.58 -7.41 0.42
CA LEU A 16 -3.90 -7.49 1.72
C LEU A 16 -2.70 -6.54 1.78
N THR A 17 -1.94 -6.44 0.68
CA THR A 17 -0.78 -5.56 0.60
C THR A 17 -1.20 -4.10 0.72
N LEU A 18 -2.23 -3.67 0.00
CA LEU A 18 -2.76 -2.30 0.08
C LEU A 18 -3.27 -1.98 1.50
N GLY A 19 -4.05 -2.87 2.11
CA GLY A 19 -4.52 -2.67 3.48
C GLY A 19 -3.38 -2.54 4.50
N THR A 20 -2.31 -3.32 4.34
CA THR A 20 -1.12 -3.22 5.20
C THR A 20 -0.38 -1.88 4.99
N LEU A 21 -0.30 -1.41 3.75
CA LEU A 21 0.32 -0.12 3.43
C LEU A 21 -0.48 1.06 3.99
N ASP A 22 -1.82 1.00 3.93
CA ASP A 22 -2.71 2.00 4.52
C ASP A 22 -2.50 2.12 6.03
N GLU A 23 -2.45 0.99 6.75
CA GLU A 23 -2.18 0.97 8.19
C GLU A 23 -0.81 1.58 8.51
N ALA A 24 0.24 1.20 7.77
CA ALA A 24 1.59 1.73 7.96
C ALA A 24 1.66 3.25 7.69
N ILE A 25 1.02 3.73 6.62
CA ILE A 25 0.93 5.16 6.30
C ILE A 25 0.19 5.92 7.41
N GLY A 26 -0.89 5.34 7.95
CA GLY A 26 -1.65 5.91 9.07
C GLY A 26 -0.80 6.06 10.33
N LEU A 27 -0.01 5.04 10.69
CA LEU A 27 0.91 5.10 11.83
C LEU A 27 1.97 6.19 11.66
N LEU A 28 2.51 6.34 10.45
CA LEU A 28 3.50 7.38 10.16
C LEU A 28 2.89 8.78 10.25
N HIS A 29 1.64 8.95 9.81
CA HIS A 29 0.91 10.20 10.03
C HIS A 29 0.72 10.52 11.52
N ALA A 30 0.44 9.52 12.36
CA ALA A 30 0.36 9.73 13.80
C ALA A 30 1.70 10.18 14.40
N LEU A 31 2.81 9.58 13.94
CA LEU A 31 4.17 9.99 14.34
C LEU A 31 4.53 11.40 13.87
N GLU A 32 4.04 11.81 12.70
CA GLU A 32 4.20 13.17 12.16
C GLU A 32 3.51 14.25 13.03
N ALA A 33 2.43 13.88 13.73
CA ALA A 33 1.61 14.78 14.51
C ALA A 33 2.09 14.99 15.96
N ILE A 34 3.14 14.28 16.41
CA ILE A 34 3.64 14.38 17.79
C ILE A 34 4.28 15.78 18.01
N PRO A 35 3.79 16.57 18.99
CA PRO A 35 4.16 17.98 19.14
C PRO A 35 5.52 18.22 19.83
N ASP A 36 6.20 17.19 20.33
CA ASP A 36 7.38 17.35 21.17
C ASP A 36 8.65 17.80 20.40
N HIS A 37 9.52 18.59 21.05
CA HIS A 37 10.74 19.18 20.50
C HIS A 37 11.84 18.15 20.18
N ALA A 38 11.86 17.00 20.87
CA ALA A 38 12.67 15.83 20.50
C ALA A 38 12.17 15.16 19.20
N GLY A 39 10.91 15.43 18.81
CA GLY A 39 10.21 14.81 17.69
C GLY A 39 10.53 15.36 16.30
N ARG A 40 11.47 16.31 16.12
CA ARG A 40 11.81 16.80 14.77
C ARG A 40 12.42 15.70 13.88
N HIS A 41 13.39 14.95 14.40
CA HIS A 41 13.99 13.84 13.65
C HIS A 41 12.98 12.73 13.38
N MET A 42 12.15 12.40 14.37
CA MET A 42 11.11 11.39 14.23
C MET A 42 10.05 11.79 13.19
N ARG A 43 9.63 13.06 13.17
CA ARG A 43 8.74 13.59 12.11
C ARG A 43 9.39 13.54 10.74
N THR A 44 10.68 13.87 10.62
CA THR A 44 11.40 13.77 9.35
C THR A 44 11.49 12.34 8.86
N LEU A 45 11.85 11.39 9.73
CA LEU A 45 11.90 9.96 9.41
C LEU A 45 10.51 9.44 9.02
N ALA A 46 9.47 9.83 9.76
CA ALA A 46 8.10 9.45 9.46
C ALA A 46 7.64 9.97 8.08
N ARG A 47 7.95 11.23 7.75
CA ARG A 47 7.68 11.79 6.42
C ARG A 47 8.39 11.04 5.30
N ILE A 48 9.68 10.75 5.46
CA ILE A 48 10.47 10.02 4.45
C ILE A 48 9.87 8.62 4.23
N ALA A 49 9.63 7.88 5.31
CA ALA A 49 9.04 6.55 5.25
C ALA A 49 7.64 6.60 4.60
N ARG A 50 6.84 7.62 4.93
CA ARG A 50 5.49 7.77 4.34
C ARG A 50 5.56 8.03 2.85
N PHE A 51 6.44 8.91 2.38
CA PHE A 51 6.61 9.16 0.95
C PHE A 51 7.00 7.88 0.18
N GLN A 52 7.89 7.08 0.75
CA GLN A 52 8.29 5.80 0.15
C GLN A 52 7.11 4.81 0.09
N LEU A 53 6.37 4.69 1.19
CA LEU A 53 5.20 3.80 1.26
C LEU A 53 4.05 4.27 0.37
N GLN A 54 3.84 5.57 0.20
CA GLN A 54 2.86 6.12 -0.74
C GLN A 54 3.23 5.80 -2.20
N GLY A 55 4.53 5.85 -2.54
CA GLY A 55 5.01 5.40 -3.85
C GLY A 55 4.71 3.91 -4.09
N LEU A 56 5.06 3.07 -3.12
CA LEU A 56 4.78 1.64 -3.19
C LEU A 56 3.27 1.33 -3.24
N HIS A 57 2.46 2.06 -2.47
CA HIS A 57 1.01 1.93 -2.50
C HIS A 57 0.46 2.22 -3.90
N ASN A 58 0.90 3.31 -4.53
CA ASN A 58 0.48 3.63 -5.90
C ASN A 58 0.90 2.55 -6.90
N ASP A 59 2.11 1.98 -6.76
CA ASP A 59 2.57 0.90 -7.63
C ASP A 59 1.70 -0.36 -7.49
N VAL A 60 1.36 -0.75 -6.26
CA VAL A 60 0.49 -1.91 -5.99
C VAL A 60 -0.94 -1.64 -6.46
N ASP A 61 -1.46 -0.42 -6.30
CA ASP A 61 -2.79 -0.04 -6.79
C ASP A 61 -2.85 -0.09 -8.33
N CYS A 62 -1.80 0.38 -9.02
CA CYS A 62 -1.68 0.24 -10.47
C CYS A 62 -1.66 -1.24 -10.89
N GLN A 63 -0.95 -2.09 -10.16
CA GLN A 63 -0.92 -3.54 -10.41
C GLN A 63 -2.29 -4.19 -10.20
N ARG A 64 -3.00 -3.82 -9.13
CA ARG A 64 -4.36 -4.27 -8.86
C ARG A 64 -5.32 -3.87 -9.99
N ALA A 65 -5.25 -2.63 -10.45
CA ALA A 65 -6.05 -2.16 -11.58
C ALA A 65 -5.74 -2.92 -12.88
N ALA A 66 -4.46 -3.20 -13.14
CA ALA A 66 -4.03 -4.00 -14.29
C ALA A 66 -4.53 -5.45 -14.22
N LEU A 67 -4.50 -6.08 -13.03
CA LEU A 67 -5.08 -7.40 -12.80
C LEU A 67 -6.59 -7.39 -13.07
N ALA A 68 -7.33 -6.43 -12.52
CA ALA A 68 -8.77 -6.31 -12.73
C ALA A 68 -9.13 -6.17 -14.22
N ALA A 69 -8.36 -5.39 -14.98
CA ALA A 69 -8.56 -5.24 -16.43
C ALA A 69 -8.32 -6.55 -17.21
N GLN A 70 -7.38 -7.40 -16.76
CA GLN A 70 -7.11 -8.71 -17.36
C GLN A 70 -8.20 -9.73 -17.02
N GLY A 71 -8.67 -9.75 -15.76
CA GLY A 71 -9.76 -10.64 -15.32
C GLY A 71 -11.09 -10.34 -15.99
N GLY A 72 -11.39 -9.07 -16.26
CA GLY A 72 -12.59 -8.65 -17.02
C GLY A 72 -12.53 -8.96 -18.52
N SER A 73 -11.34 -9.23 -19.07
CA SER A 73 -11.14 -9.63 -20.48
C SER A 73 -11.27 -11.15 -20.69
N HIS A 74 -11.43 -11.93 -19.61
CA HIS A 74 -11.53 -13.39 -19.61
C HIS A 74 -12.84 -13.93 -19.00
N ALA A 75 -13.79 -13.04 -18.67
CA ALA A 75 -15.15 -13.37 -18.23
C ALA A 75 -16.14 -13.24 -19.39
#